data_AF-A0A2W7P018-F1
#
_entry.id   AF-A0A2W7P018-F1
#
_cell.length_a   1.000
_cell.length_b   1.000
_cell.length_c   1.000
_cell.angle_alpha   90.00
_cell.angle_beta   90.00
_cell.angle_gamma   90.00
#
_symmetry.space_group_name_H-M   'P 1'
#
loop_
_entity.id
_entity.type
_entity.pdbx_description
1 polymer ?
#
loop_
_entity_poly.entity_id
_entity_poly.type
_entity_poly.pdbx_seq_one_letter_code
_entity_poly.pdbx_strand_id
1 'polypeptide(L)'
;MSNTGWVDMSLDTVPPEGEVVMTRDSGGHEQPLKRMGNLFFFPDMSMYVYYVPRAWRELTDAECDAEITKLEAKAAADAESSRRSIEAMRATKEQQ
;
A
#
# COMPACT_ATOMS: atom_id res chain seq x y z
N MET A 1 -31.01 3.21 5.54
CA MET A 1 -29.98 2.18 5.80
C MET A 1 -28.65 2.80 5.43
N SER A 2 -27.81 3.12 6.41
CA SER A 2 -26.50 3.71 6.20
C SER A 2 -25.58 2.63 5.62
N ASN A 3 -25.49 2.57 4.30
CA ASN A 3 -24.59 1.65 3.61
C ASN A 3 -23.16 2.13 3.88
N THR A 4 -22.47 1.52 4.84
CA THR A 4 -21.11 1.88 5.25
C THR A 4 -20.05 1.52 4.20
N GLY A 5 -20.46 1.12 2.98
CA GLY A 5 -19.59 0.84 1.84
C GLY A 5 -18.78 -0.44 1.94
N TRP A 6 -18.83 -1.14 3.09
CA TRP A 6 -18.07 -2.36 3.33
C TRP A 6 -18.75 -3.59 2.74
N VAL A 7 -17.95 -4.39 2.06
CA VAL A 7 -18.31 -5.64 1.42
C VAL A 7 -17.51 -6.76 2.06
N ASP A 8 -18.19 -7.80 2.52
CA ASP A 8 -17.52 -8.97 3.10
C ASP A 8 -16.72 -9.71 2.03
N MET A 9 -15.58 -10.26 2.43
CA MET A 9 -14.70 -11.01 1.54
C MET A 9 -15.26 -12.41 1.25
N SER A 10 -15.53 -12.66 -0.02
CA SER A 10 -15.91 -13.96 -0.54
C SER A 10 -15.35 -14.15 -1.95
N LEU A 11 -15.48 -15.35 -2.52
CA LEU A 11 -15.04 -15.64 -3.89
C LEU A 11 -15.75 -14.78 -4.95
N ASP A 12 -17.00 -14.39 -4.69
CA ASP A 12 -17.81 -13.60 -5.62
C ASP A 12 -17.68 -12.09 -5.39
N THR A 13 -17.11 -11.69 -4.26
CA THR A 13 -17.01 -10.29 -3.81
C THR A 13 -15.58 -9.89 -3.52
N VAL A 14 -14.62 -10.39 -4.29
CA VAL A 14 -13.23 -9.94 -4.20
C VAL A 14 -13.09 -8.49 -4.70
N PRO A 15 -12.11 -7.73 -4.19
CA PRO A 15 -11.88 -6.38 -4.67
C PRO A 15 -11.36 -6.41 -6.12
N PRO A 16 -11.49 -5.30 -6.86
CA PRO A 16 -10.94 -5.18 -8.20
C PRO A 16 -9.44 -5.49 -8.24
N GLU A 17 -9.00 -6.10 -9.34
CA GLU A 17 -7.60 -6.42 -9.58
C GLU A 17 -6.81 -5.12 -9.85
N GLY A 18 -5.69 -4.94 -9.17
CA GLY A 18 -4.79 -3.82 -9.43
C GLY A 18 -5.19 -2.49 -8.81
N GLU A 19 -6.34 -2.42 -8.14
CA GLU A 19 -6.81 -1.22 -7.46
C GLU A 19 -6.48 -1.27 -5.96
N VAL A 20 -6.20 -0.09 -5.38
CA VAL A 20 -6.04 0.04 -3.94
C VAL A 20 -7.42 0.18 -3.32
N VAL A 21 -7.71 -0.64 -2.32
CA VAL A 21 -8.95 -0.62 -1.56
C VAL A 21 -8.65 -0.53 -0.07
N MET A 22 -9.59 -0.01 0.71
CA MET A 22 -9.49 -0.13 2.16
C MET A 22 -9.94 -1.52 2.57
N THR A 23 -9.12 -2.22 3.36
CA THR A 23 -9.41 -3.57 3.84
C THR A 23 -9.56 -3.60 5.34
N ARG A 24 -10.31 -4.57 5.88
CA ARG A 24 -10.40 -4.84 7.31
C ARG A 24 -10.04 -6.29 7.61
N ASP A 25 -9.12 -6.50 8.54
CA ASP A 25 -8.70 -7.83 8.96
C ASP A 25 -9.65 -8.47 9.99
N SER A 26 -9.35 -9.70 10.43
CA SER A 26 -10.14 -10.39 11.46
C SER A 26 -10.04 -9.81 12.86
N GLY A 27 -8.99 -9.03 13.14
CA GLY A 27 -8.80 -8.29 14.39
C GLY A 27 -9.53 -6.94 14.40
N GLY A 28 -10.07 -6.52 13.26
CA GLY A 28 -10.73 -5.24 13.07
C GLY A 28 -9.80 -4.10 12.66
N HIS A 29 -8.53 -4.38 12.34
CA HIS A 29 -7.62 -3.36 11.83
C HIS A 29 -7.93 -3.04 10.36
N GLU A 30 -7.87 -1.76 10.04
CA GLU A 30 -8.13 -1.26 8.69
C GLU A 30 -6.84 -0.78 8.04
N GLN A 31 -6.60 -1.18 6.78
CA GLN A 31 -5.43 -0.74 6.02
C GLN A 31 -5.66 -0.78 4.51
N PRO A 32 -5.06 0.16 3.75
CA PRO A 32 -5.14 0.16 2.29
C PRO A 32 -4.27 -0.97 1.72
N LEU A 33 -4.85 -1.79 0.86
CA LEU A 33 -4.15 -2.87 0.17
C LEU A 33 -4.58 -2.94 -1.29
N LYS A 34 -3.71 -3.49 -2.12
CA LYS A 34 -3.93 -3.72 -3.55
C LYS A 34 -3.99 -5.21 -3.83
N ARG A 35 -5.08 -5.69 -4.44
CA ARG A 35 -5.19 -7.10 -4.83
C ARG A 35 -4.43 -7.33 -6.14
N MET A 36 -3.56 -8.34 -6.15
CA MET A 36 -2.91 -8.85 -7.35
C MET A 36 -2.97 -10.38 -7.32
N GLY A 37 -3.83 -10.96 -8.16
CA GLY A 37 -4.20 -12.36 -8.14
C GLY A 37 -4.84 -12.73 -6.80
N ASN A 38 -4.26 -13.72 -6.12
CA ASN A 38 -4.74 -14.18 -4.81
C ASN A 38 -4.01 -13.53 -3.63
N LEU A 39 -3.18 -12.53 -3.89
CA LEU A 39 -2.36 -11.86 -2.87
C LEU A 39 -2.78 -10.40 -2.71
N PHE A 40 -2.53 -9.88 -1.51
CA PHE A 40 -2.78 -8.49 -1.15
C PHE A 40 -1.45 -7.82 -0.83
N PHE A 41 -1.18 -6.72 -1.52
CA PHE A 41 0.05 -5.94 -1.40
C PHE A 41 -0.22 -4.62 -0.70
N PHE A 42 0.81 -4.05 -0.08
CA PHE A 42 0.78 -2.63 0.25
C PHE A 42 0.66 -1.79 -1.04
N PRO A 43 0.13 -0.56 -0.96
CA PRO A 43 -0.06 0.29 -2.14
C PRO A 43 1.23 0.59 -2.90
N ASP A 44 2.38 0.58 -2.22
CA ASP A 44 3.71 0.76 -2.80
C ASP A 44 4.30 -0.49 -3.46
N MET A 45 3.57 -1.62 -3.42
CA MET A 45 4.00 -2.92 -3.93
C MET A 45 5.28 -3.48 -3.28
N SER A 46 5.74 -2.91 -2.16
CA SER A 46 7.00 -3.32 -1.51
C SER A 46 6.90 -4.67 -0.80
N MET A 47 5.73 -4.99 -0.27
CA MET A 47 5.47 -6.18 0.53
C MET A 47 4.02 -6.64 0.35
N TYR A 48 3.78 -7.93 0.59
CA TYR A 48 2.44 -8.52 0.62
C TYR A 48 2.11 -9.10 1.98
N VAL A 49 0.82 -9.24 2.24
CA VAL A 49 0.28 -9.86 3.44
C VAL A 49 -0.15 -11.30 3.16
N TYR A 50 0.04 -12.18 4.14
CA TYR A 50 -0.29 -13.61 4.06
C TYR A 50 -1.67 -13.95 4.65
N TYR A 51 -2.50 -12.94 4.90
CA TYR A 51 -3.86 -13.14 5.35
C TYR A 51 -4.84 -12.65 4.30
N VAL A 52 -6.04 -13.23 4.31
CA VAL A 52 -7.16 -12.75 3.51
C VAL A 52 -7.98 -11.80 4.38
N PRO A 53 -8.18 -10.53 3.97
CA PRO A 53 -9.03 -9.60 4.71
C PRO A 53 -10.46 -10.15 4.87
N ARG A 54 -11.16 -9.71 5.90
CA ARG A 54 -12.57 -10.09 6.12
C ARG A 54 -13.55 -9.23 5.35
N ALA A 55 -13.21 -7.96 5.15
CA ALA A 55 -14.05 -7.03 4.42
C ALA A 55 -13.17 -6.03 3.67
N TRP A 56 -13.76 -5.39 2.67
CA TRP A 56 -13.13 -4.31 1.92
C TRP A 56 -14.15 -3.26 1.54
N ARG A 57 -13.67 -2.09 1.14
CA ARG A 57 -14.46 -1.05 0.51
C ARG A 57 -13.59 -0.27 -0.45
N GLU A 58 -14.23 0.38 -1.42
CA GLU A 58 -13.57 1.36 -2.26
C GLU A 58 -13.06 2.53 -1.41
N LEU A 59 -11.90 3.06 -1.79
CA LEU A 59 -11.40 4.33 -1.27
C LEU A 59 -12.24 5.45 -1.88
N THR A 60 -12.54 6.46 -1.08
CA THR A 60 -13.06 7.71 -1.61
C THR A 60 -11.95 8.46 -2.36
N ASP A 61 -12.32 9.37 -3.27
CA ASP A 61 -11.35 10.17 -4.04
C ASP A 61 -10.32 10.86 -3.13
N ALA A 62 -10.77 11.43 -2.01
CA ALA A 62 -9.90 12.09 -1.04
C ALA A 62 -8.93 11.12 -0.34
N GLU A 63 -9.35 9.88 -0.07
CA GLU A 63 -8.46 8.86 0.51
C GLU A 63 -7.46 8.32 -0.51
N CYS A 64 -7.86 8.25 -1.79
CA CYS A 64 -6.97 7.91 -2.90
C CYS A 64 -5.86 8.96 -3.03
N ASP A 65 -6.23 10.25 -3.08
CA ASP A 65 -5.29 11.37 -3.16
C ASP A 65 -4.31 11.39 -1.97
N ALA A 66 -4.81 11.09 -0.77
CA ALA A 66 -3.99 10.99 0.43
C ALA A 66 -2.98 9.84 0.36
N GLU A 67 -3.38 8.66 -0.13
CA GLU A 67 -2.46 7.54 -0.26
C GLU A 67 -1.44 7.78 -1.38
N ILE A 68 -1.83 8.40 -2.50
CA ILE A 68 -0.89 8.83 -3.56
C ILE A 68 0.17 9.77 -2.97
N THR A 69 -0.26 10.79 -2.23
CA THR A 69 0.66 11.76 -1.60
C THR A 69 1.67 11.05 -0.67
N LYS A 70 1.19 10.07 0.10
CA LYS A 70 2.04 9.28 1.01
C LYS A 70 3.04 8.40 0.26
N LEU A 71 2.63 7.79 -0.85
CA LEU A 71 3.49 7.00 -1.72
C LEU A 71 4.59 7.86 -2.36
N GLU A 72 4.24 9.04 -2.86
CA GLU A 72 5.20 9.99 -3.43
C GLU A 72 6.21 10.48 -2.37
N ALA A 73 5.74 10.81 -1.17
CA ALA A 73 6.60 11.21 -0.07
C ALA A 73 7.59 10.10 0.34
N LYS A 74 7.12 8.85 0.40
CA LYS A 74 7.98 7.69 0.67
C LYS A 74 9.04 7.52 -0.43
N ALA A 75 8.63 7.59 -1.70
CA ALA A 75 9.54 7.48 -2.83
C ALA A 75 10.61 8.58 -2.84
N ALA A 76 10.25 9.82 -2.50
CA ALA A 76 11.19 10.92 -2.39
C ALA A 76 12.22 10.70 -1.26
N ALA A 77 11.77 10.21 -0.10
CA ALA A 77 12.65 9.90 1.04
C ALA A 77 13.62 8.74 0.71
N ASP A 78 13.13 7.69 0.07
CA ASP A 78 13.95 6.54 -0.36
C ASP A 78 15.01 6.96 -1.40
N ALA A 79 14.67 7.87 -2.31
CA ALA A 79 15.59 8.45 -3.30
C ALA A 79 16.68 9.31 -2.65
N GLU A 80 16.32 10.14 -1.67
CA GLU A 80 17.29 10.96 -0.94
C GLU A 80 18.26 10.08 -0.12
N SER A 81 17.74 9.06 0.55
CA SER A 81 18.56 8.08 1.28
C SER A 81 19.59 7.41 0.36
N SER A 82 19.14 6.94 -0.80
CA SER A 82 20.00 6.31 -1.81
C SER A 82 21.10 7.26 -2.31
N ARG A 83 20.76 8.53 -2.56
CA ARG A 83 21.73 9.56 -2.97
C ARG A 83 22.80 9.79 -1.91
N ARG A 84 22.42 9.92 -0.64
CA ARG A 84 23.35 10.10 0.48
C ARG A 84 24.31 8.91 0.59
N SER A 85 23.82 7.68 0.42
CA SER A 85 24.69 6.49 0.41
C SER A 85 25.70 6.50 -0.74
N ILE A 86 25.30 6.90 -1.95
CA ILE A 86 26.20 6.96 -3.11
C ILE A 86 27.29 8.02 -2.92
N GLU A 87 26.93 9.20 -2.40
CA GLU A 87 27.89 10.28 -2.13
C GLU A 87 28.91 9.86 -1.05
N ALA A 88 28.47 9.18 0.02
CA ALA A 88 29.36 8.65 1.06
C ALA A 88 30.33 7.58 0.52
N MET A 89 29.86 6.69 -0.37
CA MET A 89 30.70 5.69 -1.03
C MET A 89 31.73 6.32 -1.96
N ARG A 90 31.38 7.40 -2.67
CA ARG A 90 32.33 8.14 -3.53
C ARG A 90 33.39 8.85 -2.70
N ALA A 91 32.99 9.55 -1.64
CA ALA A 91 33.92 10.24 -0.74
C ALA A 91 34.92 9.28 -0.08
N THR A 92 34.50 8.06 0.23
CA THR A 92 35.38 7.03 0.84
C THR A 92 36.38 6.47 -0.19
N LYS A 93 36.00 6.36 -1.46
CA LYS A 93 36.90 5.90 -2.55
C LYS A 93 37.95 6.93 -2.93
N GLU A 94 37.71 8.22 -2.72
CA GLU A 94 38.67 9.30 -3.02
C GLU A 94 39.75 9.48 -1.93
N GLN A 95 39.60 8.81 -0.78
CA GLN A 95 40.55 8.85 0.34
C GLN A 95 41.52 7.65 0.40
N GLN A 96 41.50 6.77 -0.61
CA GLN A 96 42.44 5.64 -0.79
C GLN A 96 43.31 5.87 -2.03
#